data_AF-A0A1S9C7P6-F1
#
_entry.id   AF-A0A1S9C7P6-F1
#
_cell.length_a   1.000
_cell.length_b   1.000
_cell.length_c   1.000
_cell.angle_alpha   90.00
_cell.angle_beta   90.00
_cell.angle_gamma   90.00
#
_symmetry.space_group_name_H-M   'P 1'
#
loop_
_entity.id
_entity.type
_entity.pdbx_description
1 polymer ?
#
loop_
_entity_poly.entity_id
_entity_poly.type
_entity_poly.pdbx_seq_one_letter_code
_entity_poly.pdbx_strand_id
1 'polypeptide(L)'
;MLAYGIGTLGFIIIVGYLFMGNPVLYINEYNLTSAIKTIDKKNKTIILNEVVPFEWETLYSFEPYSSKEYMEEVIGFKSDEIYSDDISEDMLNLIFVQDGKVVARVLDCPSKLGYDIQFKPNEEVVNKIKFEDDTTFDVKKAKGIVTLNMADE
;
A
#
# COMPACT_ATOMS: atom_id res chain seq x y z
N MET A 1 32.66 -7.27 -36.00
CA MET A 1 32.82 -6.69 -34.65
C MET A 1 32.21 -5.30 -34.72
N LEU A 2 31.12 -4.90 -34.09
CA LEU A 2 30.45 -5.29 -32.85
C LEU A 2 28.96 -4.92 -32.98
N ALA A 3 28.06 -5.91 -33.10
CA ALA A 3 26.60 -5.67 -33.06
C ALA A 3 25.91 -6.47 -31.93
N TYR A 4 26.70 -7.19 -31.13
CA TYR A 4 26.19 -8.10 -30.09
C TYR A 4 26.03 -7.43 -28.72
N GLY A 5 26.56 -6.21 -28.52
CA GLY A 5 26.59 -5.57 -27.20
C GLY A 5 25.29 -4.89 -26.78
N ILE A 6 24.53 -4.32 -27.72
CA ILE A 6 23.31 -3.55 -27.37
C ILE A 6 22.10 -4.49 -27.16
N GLY A 7 21.97 -5.51 -28.00
CA GLY A 7 20.89 -6.51 -27.87
C GLY A 7 21.03 -7.37 -26.62
N THR A 8 22.27 -7.70 -26.21
CA THR A 8 22.51 -8.45 -24.97
C THR A 8 22.27 -7.59 -23.73
N LEU A 9 22.68 -6.31 -23.74
CA LEU A 9 22.42 -5.41 -22.61
C LEU A 9 20.91 -5.14 -22.44
N GLY A 10 20.19 -4.90 -23.54
CA GLY A 10 18.73 -4.76 -23.52
C GLY A 10 18.03 -6.02 -23.03
N PHE A 11 18.48 -7.20 -23.47
CA PHE A 11 17.97 -8.48 -22.99
C PHE A 11 18.28 -8.71 -21.51
N ILE A 12 19.48 -8.38 -21.03
CA ILE A 12 19.84 -8.48 -19.60
C ILE A 12 19.02 -7.51 -18.74
N ILE A 13 18.71 -6.31 -19.23
CA ILE A 13 17.83 -5.37 -18.53
C ILE A 13 16.40 -5.93 -18.47
N ILE A 14 15.85 -6.41 -19.59
CA ILE A 14 14.51 -7.01 -19.65
C ILE A 14 14.44 -8.25 -18.74
N VAL A 15 15.44 -9.12 -18.80
CA VAL A 15 15.56 -10.29 -17.92
C VAL A 15 15.72 -9.82 -16.47
N GLY A 16 16.54 -8.83 -16.16
CA GLY A 16 16.64 -8.24 -14.83
C GLY A 16 15.29 -7.76 -14.29
N TYR A 17 14.50 -7.08 -15.12
CA TYR A 17 13.12 -6.68 -14.80
C TYR A 17 12.19 -7.89 -14.58
N LEU A 18 12.35 -8.97 -15.32
CA LEU A 18 11.54 -10.19 -15.17
C LEU A 18 11.92 -11.01 -13.92
N PHE A 19 13.14 -10.86 -13.38
CA PHE A 19 13.65 -11.66 -12.27
C PHE A 19 13.71 -10.90 -10.92
N MET A 20 13.47 -9.58 -10.87
CA MET A 20 13.54 -8.75 -9.65
C MET A 20 12.21 -8.57 -8.89
N GLY A 21 11.13 -9.27 -9.30
CA GLY A 21 9.79 -9.00 -8.78
C GLY A 21 9.19 -7.74 -9.41
N ASN A 22 8.16 -7.15 -8.80
CA ASN A 22 7.55 -5.91 -9.27
C ASN A 22 8.26 -4.67 -8.66
N PRO A 23 9.28 -4.06 -9.30
CA PRO A 23 10.02 -2.94 -8.71
C PRO A 23 9.14 -1.71 -8.46
N VAL A 24 8.03 -1.58 -9.20
CA VAL A 24 7.05 -0.51 -9.00
C VAL A 24 6.39 -0.63 -7.63
N LEU A 25 6.09 -1.85 -7.18
CA LEU A 25 5.51 -2.13 -5.87
C LEU A 25 6.39 -1.56 -4.75
N TYR A 26 7.67 -1.95 -4.73
CA TYR A 26 8.62 -1.51 -3.72
C TYR A 26 8.82 0.02 -3.70
N ILE A 27 8.90 0.64 -4.88
CA ILE A 27 9.03 2.09 -5.02
C ILE A 27 7.79 2.78 -4.44
N ASN A 28 6.59 2.28 -4.74
CA ASN A 28 5.34 2.83 -4.25
C ASN A 28 5.22 2.70 -2.73
N GLU A 29 5.59 1.57 -2.14
CA GLU A 29 5.60 1.36 -0.69
C GLU A 29 6.56 2.32 0.04
N TYR A 30 7.75 2.51 -0.52
CA TYR A 30 8.72 3.48 -0.01
C TYR A 30 8.20 4.92 -0.11
N ASN A 31 7.60 5.28 -1.24
CA ASN A 31 7.05 6.60 -1.48
C ASN A 31 5.86 6.87 -0.55
N LEU A 32 4.94 5.91 -0.37
CA LEU A 32 3.83 6.00 0.57
C LEU A 32 4.32 6.27 1.98
N THR A 33 5.26 5.44 2.45
CA THR A 33 5.85 5.56 3.78
C THR A 33 6.48 6.93 3.97
N SER A 34 7.21 7.41 2.96
CA SER A 34 7.85 8.73 2.99
C SER A 34 6.81 9.86 3.00
N ALA A 35 5.76 9.77 2.18
CA ALA A 35 4.69 10.76 2.11
C ALA A 35 3.95 10.89 3.44
N ILE A 36 3.52 9.78 4.05
CA ILE A 36 2.79 9.80 5.32
C ILE A 36 3.65 10.38 6.45
N LYS A 37 4.93 9.97 6.54
CA LYS A 37 5.85 10.46 7.58
C LYS A 37 6.16 11.95 7.48
N THR A 38 6.09 12.52 6.27
CA THR A 38 6.45 13.91 5.99
C THR A 38 5.28 14.89 6.00
N ILE A 39 4.03 14.43 6.20
CA ILE A 39 2.84 15.28 6.44
C ILE A 39 3.19 16.43 7.41
N ASP A 40 2.73 17.66 7.22
CA ASP A 40 3.06 18.74 8.16
C ASP A 40 2.40 18.48 9.54
N LYS A 41 3.08 18.83 10.63
CA LYS A 41 2.50 18.81 11.99
C LYS A 41 1.29 19.75 12.13
N LYS A 42 1.16 20.74 11.26
CA LYS A 42 0.04 21.69 11.23
C LYS A 42 -1.21 21.12 10.57
N ASN A 43 -1.08 20.07 9.76
CA ASN A 43 -2.21 19.46 9.10
C ASN A 43 -3.04 18.75 10.17
N LYS A 44 -4.30 19.15 10.30
CA LYS A 44 -5.28 18.51 11.18
C LYS A 44 -6.03 17.41 10.46
N THR A 45 -6.31 17.64 9.18
CA THR A 45 -7.00 16.73 8.28
C THR A 45 -6.22 16.61 6.97
N ILE A 46 -6.31 15.47 6.31
CA ILE A 46 -5.81 15.22 4.95
C ILE A 46 -6.83 14.39 4.17
N ILE A 47 -6.84 14.51 2.85
CA ILE A 47 -7.55 13.58 1.96
C ILE A 47 -6.56 12.49 1.56
N LEU A 48 -6.98 11.22 1.57
CA LEU A 48 -6.09 10.09 1.25
C LEU A 48 -5.42 10.25 -0.13
N ASN A 49 -6.19 10.72 -1.12
CA ASN A 49 -5.73 10.99 -2.48
C ASN A 49 -4.55 11.98 -2.55
N GLU A 50 -4.44 12.91 -1.61
CA GLU A 50 -3.34 13.89 -1.56
C GLU A 50 -2.06 13.31 -0.96
N VAL A 51 -2.16 12.19 -0.22
CA VAL A 51 -1.04 11.57 0.50
C VAL A 51 -0.46 10.39 -0.27
N VAL A 52 -1.28 9.63 -0.99
CA VAL A 52 -0.82 8.47 -1.76
C VAL A 52 -0.12 8.94 -3.05
N PRO A 53 1.21 8.75 -3.20
CA PRO A 53 2.00 9.41 -4.25
C PRO A 53 2.11 8.57 -5.53
N PHE A 54 1.08 7.80 -5.87
CA PHE A 54 0.99 6.95 -7.06
C PHE A 54 -0.47 6.76 -7.46
N GLU A 55 -0.71 6.27 -8.68
CA GLU A 55 -2.04 5.95 -9.17
C GLU A 55 -2.63 4.74 -8.44
N TRP A 56 -3.87 4.86 -7.97
CA TRP A 56 -4.64 3.79 -7.35
C TRP A 56 -6.14 4.06 -7.53
N GLU A 57 -6.93 2.98 -7.55
CA GLU A 57 -8.39 3.02 -7.70
C GLU A 57 -9.09 2.57 -6.42
N THR A 58 -8.52 1.57 -5.73
CA THR A 58 -9.11 1.03 -4.51
C THR A 58 -8.03 0.64 -3.52
N LEU A 59 -8.21 1.05 -2.27
CA LEU A 59 -7.48 0.60 -1.10
C LEU A 59 -8.34 -0.40 -0.34
N TYR A 60 -7.77 -1.57 -0.07
CA TYR A 60 -8.32 -2.56 0.83
C TYR A 60 -7.50 -2.59 2.11
N SER A 61 -8.15 -2.54 3.27
CA SER A 61 -7.55 -2.79 4.58
C SER A 61 -8.18 -4.02 5.18
N PHE A 62 -7.40 -5.08 5.30
CA PHE A 62 -7.82 -6.37 5.84
C PHE A 62 -7.48 -6.49 7.32
N GLU A 63 -8.29 -7.23 8.05
CA GLU A 63 -7.91 -7.63 9.41
C GLU A 63 -6.64 -8.51 9.41
N PRO A 64 -5.87 -8.49 10.51
CA PRO A 64 -4.80 -9.45 10.73
C PRO A 64 -5.26 -10.88 10.48
N TYR A 65 -4.36 -11.74 9.98
CA TYR A 65 -4.62 -13.15 9.68
C TYR A 65 -5.61 -13.45 8.55
N SER A 66 -6.11 -12.44 7.83
CA SER A 66 -6.84 -12.66 6.58
C SER A 66 -6.03 -13.57 5.65
N SER A 67 -6.63 -14.68 5.21
CA SER A 67 -5.93 -15.64 4.34
C SER A 67 -5.69 -15.06 2.95
N LYS A 68 -4.66 -15.54 2.26
CA LYS A 68 -4.41 -15.16 0.86
C LYS A 68 -5.63 -15.39 -0.01
N GLU A 69 -6.26 -16.56 0.09
CA GLU A 69 -7.43 -16.93 -0.72
C GLU A 69 -8.59 -15.96 -0.49
N TYR A 70 -8.85 -15.58 0.76
CA TYR A 70 -9.90 -14.62 1.09
C TYR A 70 -9.57 -13.22 0.55
N MET A 71 -8.33 -12.75 0.71
CA MET A 71 -7.91 -11.47 0.16
C MET A 71 -8.06 -11.43 -1.37
N GLU A 72 -7.64 -12.48 -2.07
CA GLU A 72 -7.78 -12.60 -3.53
C GLU A 72 -9.25 -12.66 -3.98
N GLU A 73 -10.11 -13.34 -3.21
CA GLU A 73 -11.56 -13.39 -3.46
C GLU A 73 -12.20 -11.99 -3.34
N VAL A 74 -11.90 -11.26 -2.25
CA VAL A 74 -12.42 -9.91 -2.01
C VAL A 74 -11.90 -8.90 -3.04
N ILE A 75 -10.62 -9.01 -3.41
CA ILE A 75 -10.00 -8.15 -4.42
C ILE A 75 -10.50 -8.48 -5.83
N GLY A 76 -10.85 -9.74 -6.10
CA GLY A 76 -11.40 -10.21 -7.36
C GLY A 76 -10.36 -10.69 -8.38
N PHE A 77 -9.09 -10.83 -7.98
CA PHE A 77 -8.04 -11.42 -8.82
C PHE A 77 -6.92 -12.04 -7.97
N LYS A 78 -6.18 -12.97 -8.58
CA LYS A 78 -5.02 -13.62 -7.96
C LYS A 78 -3.75 -12.80 -8.18
N SER A 79 -2.88 -12.77 -7.18
CA SER A 79 -1.61 -12.04 -7.26
C SER A 79 -0.54 -12.68 -6.39
N ASP A 80 0.67 -12.78 -6.92
CA ASP A 80 1.85 -13.22 -6.15
C ASP A 80 2.27 -12.18 -5.09
N GLU A 81 1.86 -10.92 -5.28
CA GLU A 81 2.10 -9.83 -4.32
C GLU A 81 1.15 -9.89 -3.11
N ILE A 82 0.17 -10.80 -3.11
CA ILE A 82 -0.71 -11.04 -1.97
C ILE A 82 -0.22 -12.26 -1.22
N TYR A 83 0.16 -12.06 0.04
CA TYR A 83 0.67 -13.10 0.95
C TYR A 83 0.24 -12.82 2.40
N SER A 84 0.16 -13.87 3.20
CA SER A 84 -0.42 -13.84 4.56
C SER A 84 0.56 -14.27 5.67
N ASP A 85 1.86 -14.32 5.36
CA ASP A 85 2.87 -14.87 6.27
C ASP A 85 3.27 -13.85 7.36
N ASP A 86 3.58 -14.37 8.56
CA ASP A 86 4.14 -13.63 9.71
C ASP A 86 3.33 -12.41 10.21
N ILE A 87 2.00 -12.49 10.14
CA ILE A 87 1.10 -11.41 10.61
C ILE A 87 0.91 -11.45 12.13
N SER A 88 0.92 -10.28 12.78
CA SER A 88 0.50 -10.10 14.19
C SER A 88 -0.75 -9.21 14.29
N GLU A 89 -1.49 -9.30 15.41
CA GLU A 89 -2.71 -8.51 15.69
C GLU A 89 -2.55 -6.99 15.46
N ASP A 90 -1.35 -6.45 15.67
CA ASP A 90 -1.07 -5.01 15.54
C ASP A 90 -0.54 -4.58 14.17
N MET A 91 -0.59 -5.44 13.14
CA MET A 91 -0.09 -5.10 11.80
C MET A 91 -1.14 -4.43 10.94
N LEU A 92 -0.70 -3.41 10.19
CA LEU A 92 -1.45 -2.94 9.03
C LEU A 92 -1.36 -3.99 7.92
N ASN A 93 -2.49 -4.29 7.27
CA ASN A 93 -2.57 -5.11 6.06
C ASN A 93 -3.34 -4.34 4.98
N LEU A 94 -2.62 -3.51 4.24
CA LEU A 94 -3.16 -2.62 3.21
C LEU A 94 -2.77 -3.12 1.82
N ILE A 95 -3.71 -3.07 0.89
CA ILE A 95 -3.49 -3.44 -0.51
C ILE A 95 -4.08 -2.35 -1.40
N PHE A 96 -3.21 -1.65 -2.14
CA PHE A 96 -3.61 -0.67 -3.14
C PHE A 96 -3.67 -1.34 -4.51
N VAL A 97 -4.80 -1.15 -5.19
CA VAL A 97 -5.09 -1.74 -6.50
C VAL A 97 -5.30 -0.66 -7.55
N GLN A 98 -4.76 -0.89 -8.74
CA GLN A 98 -4.96 -0.08 -9.94
C GLN A 98 -5.09 -1.03 -11.15
N ASP A 99 -6.13 -0.87 -11.97
CA ASP A 99 -6.30 -1.63 -13.23
C ASP A 99 -6.10 -3.16 -13.06
N GLY A 100 -6.72 -3.72 -12.01
CA GLY A 100 -6.66 -5.15 -11.70
C GLY A 100 -5.27 -5.65 -11.28
N LYS A 101 -4.39 -4.78 -10.77
CA LYS A 101 -3.07 -5.12 -10.28
C LYS A 101 -2.80 -4.50 -8.91
N VAL A 102 -2.02 -5.21 -8.09
CA VAL A 102 -1.49 -4.65 -6.84
C VAL A 102 -0.36 -3.67 -7.19
N VAL A 103 -0.50 -2.42 -6.73
CA VAL A 103 0.47 -1.34 -6.97
C VAL A 103 1.23 -0.91 -5.72
N ALA A 104 0.72 -1.22 -4.53
CA ALA A 104 1.48 -1.13 -3.28
C ALA A 104 0.86 -2.07 -2.22
N ARG A 105 1.67 -2.58 -1.29
CA ARG A 105 1.22 -3.34 -0.14
C ARG A 105 1.84 -2.81 1.15
N VAL A 106 1.09 -2.77 2.23
CA VAL A 106 1.64 -2.50 3.56
C VAL A 106 1.30 -3.69 4.44
N LEU A 107 2.31 -4.44 4.86
CA LEU A 107 2.15 -5.54 5.79
C LEU A 107 3.21 -5.47 6.88
N ASP A 108 3.01 -4.59 7.87
CA ASP A 108 3.94 -4.45 9.00
C ASP A 108 3.31 -3.69 10.18
N CYS A 109 4.01 -3.69 11.32
CA CYS A 109 3.58 -2.96 12.51
C CYS A 109 3.81 -1.45 12.36
N PRO A 110 2.90 -0.60 12.88
CA PRO A 110 3.08 0.85 12.91
C PRO A 110 4.39 1.33 13.54
N SER A 111 4.91 0.58 14.53
CA SER A 111 6.17 0.89 15.20
C SER A 111 7.39 0.79 14.29
N LYS A 112 7.36 -0.05 13.25
CA LYS A 112 8.42 -0.18 12.25
C LYS A 112 8.21 0.76 11.07
N LEU A 113 6.95 0.93 10.64
CA LEU A 113 6.58 1.84 9.55
C LEU A 113 6.82 3.32 9.92
N GLY A 114 6.59 3.67 11.19
CA GLY A 114 6.57 5.06 11.66
C GLY A 114 5.25 5.78 11.34
N TYR A 115 4.22 5.04 10.93
CA TYR A 115 2.86 5.54 10.74
C TYR A 115 1.83 4.45 10.98
N ASP A 116 0.59 4.87 11.18
CA ASP A 116 -0.59 4.02 11.34
C ASP A 116 -1.76 4.60 10.53
N ILE A 117 -2.66 3.75 10.04
CA ILE A 117 -3.89 4.15 9.35
C ILE A 117 -5.05 3.39 9.99
N GLN A 118 -5.93 4.12 10.65
CA GLN A 118 -7.04 3.58 11.42
C GLN A 118 -8.33 3.84 10.66
N PHE A 119 -8.99 2.75 10.27
CA PHE A 119 -10.27 2.76 9.60
C PHE A 119 -11.41 2.64 10.60
N LYS A 120 -12.63 2.97 10.18
CA LYS A 120 -13.79 2.74 11.02
C LYS A 120 -14.06 1.24 11.16
N PRO A 121 -14.51 0.79 12.34
CA PRO A 121 -15.12 -0.52 12.45
C PRO A 121 -16.31 -0.57 11.49
N ASN A 122 -16.38 -1.62 10.69
CA ASN A 122 -17.52 -1.87 9.82
C ASN A 122 -17.99 -3.32 10.04
N GLU A 123 -19.17 -3.67 9.55
CA GLU A 123 -19.71 -5.04 9.72
C GLU A 123 -18.97 -6.08 8.87
N GLU A 124 -18.21 -5.64 7.87
CA GLU A 124 -17.33 -6.45 7.04
C GLU A 124 -15.93 -6.58 7.69
N VAL A 125 -15.24 -7.67 7.39
CA VAL A 125 -13.87 -7.94 7.88
C VAL A 125 -12.82 -7.12 7.08
N VAL A 126 -13.28 -6.28 6.15
CA VAL A 126 -12.46 -5.50 5.23
C VAL A 126 -12.98 -4.08 5.14
N ASN A 127 -12.08 -3.11 5.22
CA ASN A 127 -12.38 -1.74 4.82
C ASN A 127 -12.01 -1.55 3.36
N LYS A 128 -12.92 -1.01 2.56
CA LYS A 128 -12.72 -0.71 1.15
C LYS A 128 -12.92 0.79 0.91
N ILE A 129 -11.86 1.46 0.49
CA ILE A 129 -11.88 2.88 0.11
C ILE A 129 -11.60 2.97 -1.38
N LYS A 130 -12.44 3.68 -2.12
CA LYS A 130 -12.17 4.00 -3.52
C LYS A 130 -11.56 5.38 -3.65
N PHE A 131 -10.78 5.59 -4.71
CA PHE A 131 -10.24 6.90 -5.04
C PHE A 131 -11.34 7.97 -5.17
N GLU A 132 -12.50 7.60 -5.72
CA GLU A 132 -13.65 8.51 -5.89
C GLU A 132 -14.31 8.98 -4.57
N ASP A 133 -13.99 8.33 -3.45
CA ASP A 133 -14.61 8.65 -2.16
C ASP A 133 -14.00 9.88 -1.47
N ASP A 134 -12.86 10.40 -1.96
CA ASP A 134 -12.12 11.53 -1.38
C ASP A 134 -12.01 11.46 0.17
N THR A 135 -11.76 10.25 0.67
CA THR A 135 -11.85 9.96 2.10
C THR A 135 -10.87 10.80 2.92
N THR A 136 -11.41 11.47 3.94
CA THR A 136 -10.66 12.36 4.83
C THR A 136 -10.20 11.63 6.09
N PHE A 137 -8.98 11.96 6.55
CA PHE A 137 -8.39 11.45 7.77
C PHE A 137 -7.93 12.58 8.68
N ASP A 138 -8.21 12.45 9.98
CA ASP A 138 -7.61 13.25 11.04
C ASP A 138 -6.17 12.79 11.30
N VAL A 139 -5.26 13.76 11.29
CA VAL A 139 -3.82 13.53 11.49
C VAL A 139 -3.47 13.72 12.96
N LYS A 140 -2.89 12.68 13.57
CA LYS A 140 -2.27 12.75 14.90
C LYS A 140 -0.80 12.37 14.80
N LYS A 141 0.04 13.02 15.61
CA LYS A 141 1.47 12.70 15.68
C LYS A 141 1.89 12.55 17.13
N ALA A 142 2.25 11.33 17.50
CA ALA A 142 2.66 11.01 18.86
C ALA A 142 3.81 10.01 18.84
N LYS A 143 4.81 10.20 19.71
CA LYS A 143 5.92 9.26 19.91
C LYS A 143 6.66 8.85 18.60
N GLY A 144 6.73 9.74 17.61
CA GLY A 144 7.38 9.47 16.33
C GLY A 144 6.54 8.69 15.31
N ILE A 145 5.28 8.40 15.62
CA ILE A 145 4.31 7.75 14.72
C ILE A 145 3.32 8.79 14.22
N VAL A 146 3.07 8.80 12.91
CA VAL A 146 1.98 9.57 12.28
C VAL A 146 0.76 8.67 12.15
N THR A 147 -0.34 8.99 12.83
CA THR A 147 -1.59 8.22 12.77
C THR A 147 -2.61 8.99 11.96
N LEU A 148 -3.13 8.34 10.91
CA LEU A 148 -4.27 8.82 10.13
C LEU A 148 -5.51 8.11 10.67
N ASN A 149 -6.48 8.86 11.21
CA ASN A 149 -7.74 8.30 11.71
C ASN A 149 -8.85 8.70 10.75
N MET A 150 -9.58 7.74 10.19
CA MET A 150 -10.67 8.03 9.25
C MET A 150 -11.69 8.96 9.92
N ALA A 151 -11.95 10.12 9.29
CA ALA A 151 -12.77 11.17 9.88
C ALA A 151 -14.26 10.79 9.93
N ASP A 152 -15.00 11.40 10.85
CA ASP A 152 -16.46 11.40 10.85
C ASP A 152 -17.00 12.33 9.75
N GLU A 153 -18.03 11.85 9.02
CA GLU A 153 -18.77 12.67 8.05
C GLU A 153 -19.55 13.79 8.75
#